data_AF-A0A1E4GIQ2-F1
#
_entry.id   AF-A0A1E4GIQ2-F1
#
_cell.length_a   1.000
_cell.length_b   1.000
_cell.length_c   1.000
_cell.angle_alpha   90.00
_cell.angle_beta   90.00
_cell.angle_gamma   90.00
#
_symmetry.space_group_name_H-M   'P 1'
#
loop_
_entity.id
_entity.type
_entity.pdbx_description
1 polymer ?
#
loop_
_entity_poly.entity_id
_entity_poly.type
_entity_poly.pdbx_seq_one_letter_code
_entity_poly.pdbx_strand_id
1 'polypeptide(L)'
;MSAITTVEALEACVGAAGLPVKMKIIDHLDRQARRWIAEAPLAFVGVGTPDGPRVGLAGGARGFATVTGSGTLALPRASLEGVTPPRLRAQDEGQRPNGPKPPDGERPEERPCPNWPICPPMRRRPTSSRSWNATGR
;
A
#
# COMPACT_ATOMS: atom_id res chain seq x y z
N MET A 1 24.26 -19.20 14.03
CA MET A 1 23.59 -18.57 12.87
C MET A 1 24.16 -17.17 12.72
N SER A 2 24.91 -16.92 11.66
CA SER A 2 25.40 -15.57 11.37
C SER A 2 24.24 -14.70 10.92
N ALA A 3 24.16 -13.46 11.41
CA ALA A 3 23.13 -12.52 11.00
C ALA A 3 23.29 -12.20 9.50
N ILE A 4 22.21 -12.35 8.72
CA ILE A 4 22.16 -11.90 7.33
C ILE A 4 21.95 -10.38 7.36
N THR A 5 23.00 -9.63 7.02
CA THR A 5 22.97 -8.15 7.06
C THR A 5 23.00 -7.51 5.68
N THR A 6 23.15 -8.32 4.62
CA THR A 6 23.21 -7.84 3.23
C THR A 6 22.18 -8.56 2.37
N VAL A 7 21.76 -7.90 1.28
CA VAL A 7 20.80 -8.46 0.33
C VAL A 7 21.41 -9.65 -0.40
N GLU A 8 22.68 -9.58 -0.75
CA GLU A 8 23.41 -10.65 -1.43
C GLU A 8 23.46 -11.92 -0.57
N ALA A 9 23.71 -11.78 0.73
CA ALA A 9 23.72 -12.91 1.66
C ALA A 9 22.32 -13.51 1.82
N LEU A 10 21.26 -12.71 1.73
CA LEU A 10 19.88 -13.20 1.73
C LEU A 10 19.55 -13.96 0.44
N GLU A 11 19.83 -13.37 -0.72
CA GLU A 11 19.55 -13.96 -2.04
C GLU A 11 20.35 -15.24 -2.27
N ALA A 12 21.55 -15.36 -1.70
CA ALA A 12 22.31 -16.61 -1.73
C ALA A 12 21.60 -17.77 -0.98
N CYS A 13 20.81 -17.47 0.04
CA CYS A 13 20.06 -18.46 0.80
C CYS A 13 18.69 -18.80 0.20
N VAL A 14 17.96 -17.80 -0.31
CA VAL A 14 16.54 -17.94 -0.71
C VAL A 14 16.31 -17.79 -2.21
N GLY A 15 17.35 -17.50 -2.99
CA GLY A 15 17.27 -17.14 -4.40
C GLY A 15 16.99 -15.65 -4.61
N ALA A 16 17.31 -15.15 -5.81
CA ALA A 16 17.02 -13.78 -6.19
C ALA A 16 15.50 -13.53 -6.30
N ALA A 17 15.06 -12.33 -5.93
CA ALA A 17 13.64 -11.98 -6.05
C ALA A 17 13.18 -12.04 -7.52
N GLY A 18 12.12 -12.80 -7.79
CA GLY A 18 11.53 -12.90 -9.12
C GLY A 18 11.01 -11.55 -9.62
N LEU A 19 10.99 -11.37 -10.95
CA LEU A 19 10.47 -10.17 -11.63
C LEU A 19 9.15 -9.64 -11.05
N PRO A 20 8.13 -10.47 -10.72
CA PRO A 20 6.89 -10.00 -10.11
C PRO A 20 7.06 -9.29 -8.75
N VAL A 21 8.06 -9.68 -7.96
CA VAL A 21 8.41 -9.05 -6.67
C VAL A 21 9.15 -7.74 -6.91
N LYS A 22 10.02 -7.69 -7.93
CA LYS A 22 10.72 -6.46 -8.35
C LYS A 22 9.79 -5.45 -9.03
N MET A 23 8.66 -5.91 -9.56
CA MET A 23 7.60 -5.10 -10.14
C MET A 23 6.52 -4.68 -9.13
N LYS A 24 6.78 -4.77 -7.82
CA LYS A 24 5.85 -4.28 -6.81
C LYS A 24 5.79 -2.75 -6.87
N ILE A 25 5.00 -2.25 -7.82
CA ILE A 25 4.81 -0.83 -8.14
C ILE A 25 3.92 -0.13 -7.10
N ILE A 26 3.27 -0.90 -6.23
CA ILE A 26 2.21 -0.39 -5.37
C ILE A 26 2.52 -0.73 -3.90
N ASP A 27 3.32 0.11 -3.26
CA ASP A 27 3.47 0.20 -1.79
C ASP A 27 2.41 1.14 -1.17
N HIS A 28 1.33 1.41 -1.91
CA HIS A 28 0.24 2.26 -1.44
C HIS A 28 -1.12 1.66 -1.84
N LEU A 29 -2.06 1.60 -0.92
CA LEU A 29 -3.43 1.18 -1.17
C LEU A 29 -4.16 2.30 -1.90
N ASP A 30 -4.04 2.31 -3.23
CA ASP A 30 -4.74 3.25 -4.11
C ASP A 30 -6.27 3.09 -4.03
N ARG A 31 -6.99 3.96 -4.73
CA ARG A 31 -8.46 3.96 -4.73
C ARG A 31 -9.05 2.63 -5.21
N GLN A 32 -8.42 1.95 -6.15
CA GLN A 32 -8.93 0.70 -6.71
C GLN A 32 -8.66 -0.48 -5.80
N ALA A 33 -7.44 -0.58 -5.25
CA ALA A 33 -7.07 -1.56 -4.23
C ALA A 33 -8.00 -1.47 -3.02
N ARG A 34 -8.29 -0.25 -2.54
CA ARG A 34 -9.27 -0.01 -1.45
C ARG A 34 -10.65 -0.59 -1.75
N ARG A 35 -11.12 -0.45 -2.99
CA ARG A 35 -12.43 -1.01 -3.41
C ARG A 35 -12.40 -2.53 -3.42
N TRP A 36 -11.34 -3.14 -3.97
CA TRP A 36 -11.22 -4.60 -3.99
C TRP A 36 -11.13 -5.19 -2.59
N ILE A 37 -10.37 -4.57 -1.70
CA ILE A 37 -10.26 -4.97 -0.29
C ILE A 37 -11.63 -4.88 0.40
N ALA A 38 -12.38 -3.80 0.16
CA ALA A 38 -13.71 -3.64 0.75
C ALA A 38 -14.72 -4.70 0.27
N GLU A 39 -14.54 -5.26 -0.94
CA GLU A 39 -15.42 -6.30 -1.47
C GLU A 39 -14.98 -7.72 -1.09
N ALA A 40 -13.76 -7.90 -0.60
CA ALA A 40 -13.22 -9.21 -0.25
C ALA A 40 -13.82 -9.72 1.08
N PRO A 41 -14.48 -10.90 1.11
CA PRO A 41 -14.99 -11.51 2.34
C PRO A 41 -13.97 -12.46 3.01
N LEU A 42 -12.81 -12.68 2.38
CA LEU A 42 -11.78 -13.62 2.81
C LEU A 42 -10.38 -13.03 2.59
N ALA A 43 -9.49 -13.26 3.53
CA ALA A 43 -8.07 -12.93 3.43
C ALA A 43 -7.20 -14.12 3.88
N PHE A 44 -6.05 -14.28 3.22
CA PHE A 44 -4.98 -15.16 3.66
C PHE A 44 -3.91 -14.31 4.33
N VAL A 45 -3.49 -14.69 5.54
CA VAL A 45 -2.50 -13.93 6.33
C VAL A 45 -1.29 -14.80 6.57
N GLY A 46 -0.18 -14.47 5.92
CA GLY A 46 1.12 -15.11 6.15
C GLY A 46 1.88 -14.41 7.27
N VAL A 47 2.48 -15.19 8.18
CA VAL A 47 3.43 -14.68 9.17
C VAL A 47 4.69 -15.54 9.17
N GLY A 48 5.84 -14.91 9.43
CA GLY A 48 7.07 -15.63 9.75
C GLY A 48 7.09 -16.06 11.22
N THR A 49 7.44 -17.31 11.50
CA THR A 49 7.68 -17.82 12.85
C THR A 49 9.09 -18.44 12.93
N PRO A 50 9.65 -18.68 14.13
CA PRO A 50 10.93 -19.37 14.28
C PRO A 50 10.96 -20.74 13.60
N ASP A 51 9.83 -21.45 13.56
CA ASP A 51 9.67 -22.77 12.96
C ASP A 51 9.24 -22.69 11.47
N GLY A 52 9.47 -21.55 10.83
CA GLY A 52 9.12 -21.28 9.43
C GLY A 52 7.83 -20.49 9.21
N PRO A 53 7.43 -20.25 7.96
CA PRO A 53 6.21 -19.50 7.64
C PRO A 53 4.95 -20.26 8.07
N ARG A 54 3.92 -19.52 8.44
CA ARG A 54 2.57 -20.02 8.71
C ARG A 54 1.56 -19.16 7.96
N VAL A 55 0.46 -19.76 7.52
CA VAL A 55 -0.64 -19.08 6.85
C VAL A 55 -1.92 -19.32 7.65
N GLY A 56 -2.60 -18.23 7.98
CA GLY A 56 -3.94 -18.25 8.55
C GLY A 56 -4.97 -17.71 7.57
N LEU A 57 -6.23 -17.88 7.93
CA LEU A 57 -7.38 -17.38 7.20
C LEU A 57 -8.10 -16.34 8.04
N ALA A 58 -8.61 -15.28 7.40
CA ALA A 58 -9.52 -14.35 8.03
C ALA A 58 -10.77 -14.17 7.17
N GLY A 59 -11.94 -14.35 7.77
CA GLY A 59 -13.22 -14.28 7.08
C GLY A 59 -14.17 -13.28 7.73
N GLY A 60 -14.99 -12.62 6.92
CA GLY A 60 -16.01 -11.70 7.41
C GLY A 60 -16.98 -11.25 6.32
N ALA A 61 -17.89 -10.35 6.70
CA ALA A 61 -18.74 -9.65 5.73
C ALA A 61 -17.90 -8.76 4.80
N ARG A 62 -18.48 -8.35 3.67
CA ARG A 62 -17.86 -7.30 2.83
C ARG A 62 -17.53 -6.09 3.71
N GLY A 63 -16.32 -5.57 3.59
CA GLY A 63 -15.80 -4.47 4.37
C GLY A 63 -15.16 -4.86 5.70
N PHE A 64 -15.04 -6.15 6.04
CA PHE A 64 -14.37 -6.57 7.29
C PHE A 64 -12.88 -6.18 7.31
N ALA A 65 -12.22 -6.18 6.15
CA ALA A 65 -10.88 -5.67 5.97
C ALA A 65 -10.94 -4.17 5.64
N THR A 66 -10.47 -3.33 6.55
CA THR A 66 -10.59 -1.86 6.42
C THR A 66 -9.24 -1.21 6.18
N VAL A 67 -9.13 -0.36 5.17
CA VAL A 67 -7.93 0.43 4.92
C VAL A 67 -7.93 1.67 5.81
N THR A 68 -6.99 1.75 6.75
CA THR A 68 -6.89 2.85 7.74
C THR A 68 -5.84 3.90 7.36
N GLY A 69 -4.96 3.60 6.39
CA GLY A 69 -3.91 4.49 5.93
C GLY A 69 -3.56 4.28 4.46
N SER A 70 -2.55 4.98 3.95
CA SER A 70 -2.04 4.75 2.59
C SER A 70 -1.35 3.39 2.46
N GLY A 71 -0.85 2.79 3.54
CA GLY A 71 -0.22 1.46 3.55
C GLY A 71 -0.74 0.53 4.64
N THR A 72 -1.84 0.89 5.31
CA THR A 72 -2.28 0.21 6.54
C THR A 72 -3.65 -0.42 6.34
N LEU A 73 -3.74 -1.69 6.71
CA LEU A 73 -4.96 -2.49 6.71
C LEU A 73 -5.25 -2.94 8.15
N ALA A 74 -6.50 -2.82 8.56
CA ALA A 74 -7.01 -3.38 9.81
C ALA A 74 -7.95 -4.54 9.55
N LEU A 75 -7.80 -5.60 10.34
CA LEU A 75 -8.61 -6.81 10.33
C LEU A 75 -9.04 -7.11 11.78
N PRO A 76 -10.30 -7.50 12.03
CA PRO A 76 -10.74 -7.92 13.35
C PRO A 76 -9.94 -9.15 13.81
N ARG A 77 -9.28 -9.09 14.97
CA ARG A 77 -8.47 -10.22 15.47
C ARG A 77 -9.28 -11.51 15.61
N ALA A 78 -10.54 -11.41 16.00
CA ALA A 78 -11.46 -12.54 16.14
C ALA A 78 -11.82 -13.22 14.81
N SER A 79 -11.58 -12.57 13.67
CA SER A 79 -11.77 -13.19 12.36
C SER A 79 -10.60 -14.07 11.93
N LEU A 80 -9.43 -13.93 12.58
CA LEU A 80 -8.18 -14.54 12.15
C LEU A 80 -7.93 -15.89 12.84
N GLU A 81 -7.86 -16.93 12.02
CA GLU A 81 -7.70 -18.32 12.42
C GLU A 81 -6.39 -18.91 11.91
N GLY A 82 -5.86 -19.90 12.64
CA GLY A 82 -4.66 -20.66 12.23
C GLY A 82 -3.33 -19.92 12.35
N VAL A 83 -3.35 -18.63 12.72
CA VAL A 83 -2.14 -17.85 12.92
C VAL A 83 -2.33 -16.82 14.04
N THR A 84 -1.29 -16.65 14.86
CA THR A 84 -1.20 -15.52 15.79
C THR A 84 -0.13 -14.57 15.26
N PRO A 85 -0.50 -13.39 14.75
CA PRO A 85 0.49 -12.43 14.29
C PRO A 85 1.31 -11.94 15.50
N PRO A 86 2.62 -11.73 15.34
CA PRO A 86 3.43 -11.14 16.39
C PRO A 86 2.88 -9.75 16.74
N ARG A 87 2.97 -9.35 18.00
CA ARG A 87 2.66 -7.97 18.39
C ARG A 87 3.62 -7.06 17.64
N LEU A 88 3.11 -6.34 16.64
CA LEU A 88 3.84 -5.26 16.01
C LEU A 88 4.18 -4.24 17.10
N ARG A 89 5.47 -3.96 17.27
CA ARG A 89 5.88 -2.71 17.93
C ARG A 89 5.30 -1.60 17.07
N ALA A 90 4.72 -0.57 17.71
CA ALA A 90 4.26 0.61 16.99
C ALA A 90 5.39 1.04 16.04
N GLN A 91 5.08 1.08 14.75
CA GLN A 91 6.00 1.70 13.81
C GLN A 91 5.98 3.18 14.19
N ASP A 92 7.09 3.68 14.75
CA ASP A 92 7.34 5.11 14.74
C ASP A 92 7.15 5.53 13.28
N GLU A 93 6.25 6.49 13.04
CA GLU A 93 6.08 7.15 11.76
C GLU A 93 7.34 8.00 11.49
N GLY A 94 8.48 7.33 11.36
CA GLY A 94 9.76 7.89 11.00
C GLY A 94 9.69 8.27 9.53
N GLN A 95 9.33 9.53 9.31
CA GLN A 95 9.69 10.37 8.17
C GLN A 95 10.62 9.65 7.18
N ARG A 96 10.09 9.17 6.05
CA ARG A 96 10.98 8.87 4.91
C ARG A 96 11.74 10.17 4.59
N PRO A 97 13.07 10.16 4.45
CA PRO A 97 13.77 11.33 3.97
C PRO A 97 13.18 11.66 2.60
N ASN A 98 12.60 12.85 2.49
CA ASN A 98 12.25 13.40 1.19
C ASN A 98 13.54 13.36 0.37
N GLY A 99 13.54 12.58 -0.72
CA GLY A 99 14.59 12.67 -1.72
C GLY A 99 14.75 14.15 -2.14
N PRO A 100 15.93 14.54 -2.65
CA PRO A 100 16.23 15.93 -2.93
C PRO A 100 15.10 16.55 -3.75
N LYS A 101 14.49 17.59 -3.18
CA LYS A 101 13.49 18.42 -3.87
C LYS A 101 14.15 18.90 -5.18
N PRO A 102 13.53 18.67 -6.35
CA PRO A 102 14.07 19.21 -7.59
C PRO A 102 14.22 20.73 -7.46
N PRO A 103 15.25 21.34 -8.07
CA PRO A 103 15.52 22.76 -7.95
C PRO A 103 14.27 23.57 -8.35
N ASP A 104 13.97 24.59 -7.53
CA ASP A 104 12.82 25.46 -7.73
C ASP A 104 12.91 26.15 -9.10
N GLY A 105 12.09 25.71 -10.06
CA GLY A 105 12.01 26.35 -11.38
C GLY A 105 11.65 25.42 -12.54
N GLU A 106 11.89 24.11 -12.43
CA GLU A 106 11.48 23.16 -13.47
C GLU A 106 10.05 22.69 -13.20
N ARG A 107 9.08 23.28 -13.91
CA ARG A 107 7.81 22.58 -14.13
C ARG A 107 8.17 21.26 -14.82
N PRO A 108 7.67 20.10 -14.37
CA PRO A 108 7.73 18.91 -15.19
C PRO A 108 7.00 19.25 -16.48
N GLU A 109 7.77 19.37 -17.56
CA GLU A 109 7.25 19.47 -18.91
C GLU A 109 6.27 18.30 -19.07
N GLU A 110 4.98 18.61 -19.28
CA GLU A 110 3.92 17.63 -19.50
C GLU A 110 4.29 16.84 -20.76
N ARG A 111 5.09 15.78 -20.60
CA ARG A 111 5.33 14.83 -21.67
C ARG A 111 4.01 14.13 -21.90
N PRO A 112 3.39 14.25 -23.09
CA PRO A 112 2.18 13.50 -23.38
C PRO A 112 2.50 12.01 -23.19
N CYS A 113 1.65 11.32 -22.42
CA CYS A 113 1.78 9.88 -22.22
C CYS A 113 1.88 9.20 -23.60
N PRO A 114 2.88 8.36 -23.86
CA PRO A 114 2.95 7.63 -25.11
C PRO A 114 1.77 6.65 -25.21
N ASN A 115 0.77 7.05 -25.98
CA ASN A 115 -0.17 6.24 -26.74
C ASN A 115 -0.79 5.01 -26.04
N TRP A 116 -1.37 5.17 -24.84
CA TRP A 116 -2.24 4.14 -24.26
C TRP A 116 -3.68 4.30 -24.80
N PRO A 117 -4.29 3.27 -25.41
CA PRO A 117 -5.53 3.42 -26.21
C PRO A 117 -6.82 3.66 -25.40
N ILE A 118 -6.74 3.98 -24.09
CA ILE A 118 -7.90 4.02 -23.19
C ILE A 118 -7.94 5.29 -22.31
N CYS A 119 -7.22 6.36 -22.65
CA CYS A 119 -7.42 7.65 -21.97
C CYS A 119 -8.44 8.52 -22.72
N PRO A 120 -9.69 8.68 -22.25
CA PRO A 120 -10.57 9.73 -22.78
C PRO A 120 -10.01 11.12 -22.40
N PRO A 121 -10.17 12.13 -23.27
CA PRO A 121 -9.58 13.46 -23.05
C PRO A 121 -10.15 14.11 -21.78
N MET A 122 -9.28 14.46 -20.84
CA MET A 122 -9.64 15.27 -19.67
C MET A 122 -10.12 16.65 -20.13
N ARG A 123 -11.43 16.90 -20.05
CA ARG A 123 -11.97 18.26 -20.13
C ARG A 123 -11.50 19.04 -18.91
N ARG A 124 -10.79 20.16 -19.14
CA ARG A 124 -10.39 21.12 -18.12
C ARG A 124 -11.62 21.57 -17.33
N ARG A 125 -11.65 21.35 -16.01
CA ARG A 125 -12.67 21.96 -15.14
C ARG A 125 -12.34 23.44 -14.96
N PRO A 126 -13.32 24.36 -15.10
CA PRO A 126 -13.10 25.75 -14.76
C PRO A 126 -12.96 25.90 -13.24
N THR A 127 -11.87 26.57 -12.84
CA THR A 127 -11.63 27.05 -11.49
C THR A 127 -12.67 28.11 -11.15
N SER A 128 -13.55 27.84 -10.19
CA SER A 128 -14.21 28.93 -9.46
C SER A 128 -14.17 28.60 -7.97
N SER A 129 -13.41 29.45 -7.28
CA SER A 129 -13.45 29.65 -5.84
C SER A 129 -14.84 30.14 -5.45
N ARG A 130 -15.49 29.47 -4.49
CA ARG A 130 -16.46 30.12 -3.61
C ARG A 130 -16.22 29.65 -2.18
N SER A 131 -15.76 30.61 -1.39
CA SER A 131 -15.82 30.63 0.06
C SER A 131 -17.26 30.43 0.52
N TRP A 132 -17.45 29.61 1.54
CA TRP A 132 -18.69 29.54 2.30
C TRP A 132 -18.50 30.32 3.59
N ASN A 133 -19.11 31.50 3.68
CA ASN A 133 -19.37 32.19 4.94
C ASN A 133 -20.83 31.94 5.35
N ALA A 134 -21.03 31.72 6.65
CA ALA A 134 -22.29 31.40 7.32
C ALA A 134 -23.34 32.52 7.27
N THR A 135 -24.64 32.18 7.29
CA THR A 135 -25.67 32.69 8.25
C THR A 135 -27.10 32.26 7.91
N GLY A 136 -27.82 31.77 8.93
CA GLY A 136 -29.24 31.99 9.28
C GLY A 136 -30.38 31.89 8.25
N ARG A 137 -31.29 30.93 8.46
CA ARG A 137 -32.62 31.14 9.06
C ARG A 137 -33.29 29.81 9.37
#